data_AF-A0A829HD96-F1
#
_entry.id   AF-A0A829HD96-F1
#
_cell.length_a   1.000
_cell.length_b   1.000
_cell.length_c   1.000
_cell.angle_alpha   90.00
_cell.angle_beta   90.00
_cell.angle_gamma   90.00
#
_symmetry.space_group_name_H-M   'P 1'
#
loop_
_entity.id
_entity.type
_entity.pdbx_description
1 polymer ?
#
loop_
_entity_poly.entity_id
_entity_poly.type
_entity_poly.pdbx_seq_one_letter_code
_entity_poly.pdbx_strand_id
1 'polypeptide(L)'
;MGQNAAIYCRVSTNDQSCERQEYDLRAYANRCGYDVVGVWKETASGSKDERLQRKYLMTMAQSREIDAILVTELTRWGRSTVDLVQSLQDLGHFGVSLVAQTGLQFDLSTSQGKLMASVMSALAEFEGDLLRERVRSGVAAAQARGVVFGRRPGQR
;
A
#
# COMPACT_ATOMS: atom_id res chain seq x y z
N MET A 1 8.50 24.21 -12.69
CA MET A 1 7.18 23.77 -12.19
C MET A 1 7.45 22.49 -11.44
N GLY A 2 7.16 22.46 -10.13
CA GLY A 2 7.37 21.28 -9.31
C GLY A 2 6.32 20.21 -9.65
N GLN A 3 6.59 18.97 -9.27
CA GLN A 3 5.59 17.91 -9.34
C GLN A 3 4.54 18.12 -8.23
N ASN A 4 3.25 17.99 -8.56
CA ASN A 4 2.16 18.10 -7.61
C ASN A 4 2.17 16.89 -6.67
N ALA A 5 2.32 17.12 -5.37
CA ALA A 5 2.45 16.05 -4.40
C ALA A 5 1.34 16.08 -3.34
N ALA A 6 0.74 14.93 -3.09
CA ALA A 6 -0.15 14.71 -1.96
C ALA A 6 0.62 14.13 -0.77
N ILE A 7 0.38 14.62 0.44
CA ILE A 7 0.93 14.03 1.66
C ILE A 7 -0.10 13.08 2.28
N TYR A 8 0.31 11.87 2.63
CA TYR A 8 -0.54 10.89 3.32
C TYR A 8 0.05 10.50 4.68
N CYS A 9 -0.71 10.77 5.75
CA CYS A 9 -0.34 10.45 7.12
C CYS A 9 -1.32 9.42 7.69
N ARG A 10 -0.80 8.36 8.33
CA ARG A 10 -1.63 7.35 9.02
C ARG A 10 -1.16 7.13 10.46
N VAL A 11 -2.10 7.09 11.40
CA VAL A 11 -1.83 6.84 12.82
C VAL A 11 -2.84 5.84 13.40
N SER A 12 -2.44 5.11 14.44
CA SER A 12 -3.30 4.12 15.10
C SER A 12 -4.26 4.73 16.12
N THR A 13 -3.89 5.84 16.79
CA THR A 13 -4.74 6.41 17.86
C THR A 13 -4.33 7.79 18.40
N ASN A 14 -3.34 8.50 17.83
CA ASN A 14 -2.81 9.74 18.44
C ASN A 14 -2.53 10.85 17.40
N ASP A 15 -3.12 12.03 17.61
CA ASP A 15 -2.96 13.22 16.76
C ASP A 15 -1.54 13.80 16.78
N GLN A 16 -0.82 13.72 17.90
CA GLN A 16 0.56 14.25 18.00
C GLN A 16 1.52 13.56 17.01
N SER A 17 1.29 12.28 16.72
CA SER A 17 2.09 11.54 15.74
C SER A 17 1.77 11.97 14.31
N CYS A 18 0.53 12.40 14.04
CA CYS A 18 0.11 12.83 12.72
C CYS A 18 0.71 14.19 12.35
N GLU A 19 0.72 15.13 13.29
CA GLU A 19 1.33 16.46 13.10
C GLU A 19 2.82 16.37 12.82
N ARG A 20 3.55 15.50 13.53
CA ARG A 20 4.97 15.27 13.28
C ARG A 20 5.23 14.70 11.88
N GLN A 21 4.45 13.70 11.46
CA GLN A 21 4.55 13.13 10.12
C GLN A 21 4.29 14.18 9.04
N GLU A 22 3.27 15.03 9.23
CA GLU A 22 2.98 16.11 8.29
C GLU A 22 4.13 17.12 8.21
N TYR A 23 4.65 17.56 9.36
CA TYR A 23 5.78 18.50 9.41
C TYR A 23 7.00 17.97 8.65
N ASP A 24 7.38 16.71 8.94
CA ASP A 24 8.54 16.06 8.34
C ASP A 24 8.37 15.90 6.82
N LEU A 25 7.17 15.52 6.36
CA LEU A 25 6.86 15.35 4.93
C LEU A 25 6.77 16.68 4.18
N ARG A 26 6.25 17.75 4.80
CA ARG A 26 6.28 19.10 4.20
C ARG A 26 7.71 19.60 4.04
N ALA A 27 8.56 19.40 5.05
CA ALA A 27 9.97 19.75 4.97
C ALA A 27 10.69 18.95 3.87
N TYR A 28 10.38 17.65 3.74
CA TYR A 28 10.88 16.82 2.65
C TYR A 28 10.41 17.32 1.28
N ALA A 29 9.11 17.59 1.13
CA ALA A 29 8.52 18.10 -0.11
C ALA A 29 9.22 19.37 -0.61
N ASN A 30 9.43 20.33 0.29
CA ASN A 30 10.13 21.58 -0.01
C ASN A 30 11.58 21.34 -0.48
N ARG A 31 12.32 20.43 0.17
CA ARG A 31 13.70 20.12 -0.22
C ARG A 31 13.79 19.47 -1.60
N CYS A 32 12.80 18.67 -1.97
CA CYS A 32 12.75 17.96 -3.24
C CYS A 32 12.04 18.77 -4.35
N GLY A 33 11.50 19.95 -4.06
CA GLY A 33 10.84 20.81 -5.04
C GLY A 33 9.44 20.33 -5.45
N TYR A 34 8.73 19.64 -4.56
CA TYR A 34 7.34 19.26 -4.77
C TYR A 34 6.38 20.38 -4.39
N ASP A 35 5.33 20.56 -5.20
CA ASP A 35 4.23 21.47 -4.92
C ASP A 35 3.14 20.71 -4.14
N VAL A 36 3.06 20.92 -2.83
CA VAL A 36 2.14 20.16 -1.97
C VAL A 36 0.69 20.62 -2.17
N VAL A 37 -0.14 19.77 -2.78
CA VAL A 37 -1.55 20.07 -3.07
C VAL A 37 -2.47 19.88 -1.85
N GLY A 38 -2.06 19.08 -0.88
CA GLY A 38 -2.87 18.79 0.30
C GLY A 38 -2.26 17.73 1.21
N VAL A 39 -2.91 17.55 2.37
CA VAL A 39 -2.55 16.57 3.39
C VAL A 39 -3.77 15.75 3.74
N TRP A 40 -3.63 14.43 3.64
CA TRP A 40 -4.67 13.45 3.87
C TRP A 40 -4.32 12.59 5.08
N LYS A 41 -5.15 12.68 6.12
CA LYS A 41 -4.90 12.06 7.43
C LYS A 41 -5.86 10.90 7.66
N GLU A 42 -5.31 9.74 7.96
CA GLU A 42 -6.07 8.53 8.25
C GLU A 42 -5.83 8.07 9.69
N THR A 43 -6.93 7.80 10.41
CA THR A 43 -6.87 7.25 11.76
C THR A 43 -7.41 5.83 11.75
N ALA A 44 -6.52 4.85 11.89
CA ALA A 44 -6.88 3.45 11.92
C ALA A 44 -7.10 2.99 13.37
N SER A 45 -8.31 3.17 13.90
CA SER A 45 -8.70 2.62 15.20
C SER A 45 -9.53 1.33 15.04
N GLY A 46 -9.11 0.25 15.71
CA GLY A 46 -9.83 -1.02 15.71
C GLY A 46 -9.75 -1.83 14.41
N SER A 47 -10.67 -2.78 14.24
CA SER A 47 -10.66 -3.80 13.17
C SER A 47 -11.26 -3.33 11.83
N LYS A 48 -11.77 -2.09 11.74
CA LYS A 48 -12.32 -1.50 10.51
C LYS A 48 -11.41 -0.36 10.02
N ASP A 49 -10.38 -0.74 9.29
CA ASP A 49 -9.49 0.18 8.57
C ASP A 49 -10.05 0.40 7.14
N GLU A 50 -11.04 1.28 7.00
CA GLU A 50 -11.72 1.53 5.72
C GLU A 50 -10.90 2.37 4.72
N ARG A 51 -9.83 3.01 5.19
CA ARG A 51 -8.84 3.81 4.43
C ARG A 51 -9.45 4.75 3.41
N LEU A 52 -10.41 5.57 3.85
CA LEU A 52 -11.16 6.44 2.96
C LEU A 52 -10.25 7.46 2.27
N GLN A 53 -9.24 7.97 2.99
CA GLN A 53 -8.32 8.95 2.43
C GLN A 53 -7.36 8.33 1.40
N ARG A 54 -6.90 7.10 1.64
CA ARG A 54 -6.11 6.36 0.65
C ARG A 54 -6.90 6.12 -0.64
N LYS A 55 -8.17 5.72 -0.53
CA LYS A 55 -9.04 5.50 -1.69
C LYS A 55 -9.24 6.80 -2.48
N TYR A 56 -9.46 7.91 -1.78
CA TYR A 56 -9.58 9.22 -2.40
C TYR A 56 -8.31 9.62 -3.17
N LEU A 57 -7.13 9.40 -2.58
CA LEU A 57 -5.85 9.63 -3.26
C LEU A 57 -5.66 8.76 -4.50
N MET A 58 -6.13 7.51 -4.49
CA MET A 58 -6.12 6.65 -5.68
C MET A 58 -6.99 7.22 -6.80
N THR A 59 -8.15 7.80 -6.46
CA THR A 59 -9.02 8.48 -7.42
C THR A 59 -8.36 9.75 -7.97
N MET A 60 -7.74 10.58 -7.12
CA MET A 60 -6.97 11.74 -7.57
C MET A 60 -5.82 11.36 -8.50
N ALA A 61 -5.11 10.27 -8.17
CA ALA A 61 -4.05 9.72 -9.02
C ALA A 61 -4.59 9.28 -10.37
N GLN A 62 -5.71 8.55 -10.40
CA GLN A 62 -6.37 8.13 -11.62
C GLN A 62 -6.82 9.33 -12.50
N SER A 63 -7.31 10.39 -11.87
CA SER A 63 -7.69 11.65 -12.52
C SER A 63 -6.50 12.53 -12.92
N ARG A 64 -5.27 12.13 -12.60
CA ARG A 64 -4.02 12.89 -12.83
C ARG A 64 -4.02 14.28 -12.19
N GLU A 65 -4.64 14.39 -11.02
CA GLU A 65 -4.62 15.62 -10.21
C GLU A 65 -3.32 15.78 -9.41
N ILE A 66 -2.57 14.69 -9.27
CA ILE A 66 -1.30 14.61 -8.54
C ILE A 66 -0.28 13.78 -9.33
N ASP A 67 1.00 14.10 -9.14
CA ASP A 67 2.14 13.39 -9.73
C ASP A 67 2.83 12.47 -8.70
N ALA A 68 2.68 12.77 -7.40
CA ALA A 68 3.29 11.98 -6.33
C ALA A 68 2.42 11.89 -5.07
N ILE A 69 2.59 10.79 -4.35
CA ILE A 69 2.08 10.58 -2.99
C ILE A 69 3.27 10.42 -2.06
N LEU A 70 3.38 11.30 -1.07
CA LEU A 70 4.44 11.31 -0.06
C LEU A 70 3.95 10.64 1.22
N VAL A 71 4.71 9.67 1.70
CA VAL A 71 4.48 8.97 2.96
C VAL A 71 5.75 8.94 3.80
N THR A 72 5.64 8.83 5.12
CA THR A 72 6.82 8.67 5.97
C THR A 72 7.51 7.32 5.72
N GLU A 73 6.71 6.25 5.63
CA GLU A 73 7.15 4.87 5.38
C GLU A 73 6.11 4.14 4.53
N LEU A 74 6.53 3.13 3.75
CA LEU A 74 5.62 2.32 2.92
C LEU A 74 4.56 1.55 3.74
N THR A 75 4.87 1.23 4.99
CA THR A 75 3.95 0.61 5.95
C THR A 75 2.76 1.52 6.29
N ARG A 76 2.90 2.83 6.09
CA ARG A 76 1.76 3.76 6.23
C ARG A 76 0.79 3.60 5.09
N TRP A 77 1.25 3.28 3.88
CA TRP A 77 0.44 3.08 2.69
C TRP A 77 -0.18 1.67 2.59
N GLY A 78 0.67 0.63 2.61
CA GLY A 78 0.27 -0.75 2.38
C GLY A 78 -0.13 -1.50 3.65
N ARG A 79 -1.17 -2.35 3.61
CA ARG A 79 -1.51 -3.29 4.72
C ARG A 79 -0.71 -4.59 4.69
N SER A 80 -0.19 -4.95 3.53
CA SER A 80 0.59 -6.15 3.27
C SER A 80 1.45 -5.91 2.04
N THR A 81 2.41 -6.81 1.80
CA THR A 81 3.25 -6.77 0.59
C THR A 81 2.40 -6.80 -0.68
N VAL A 82 1.38 -7.68 -0.73
CA VAL A 82 0.46 -7.79 -1.88
C VAL A 82 -0.30 -6.49 -2.13
N ASP A 83 -0.88 -5.88 -1.09
CA ASP A 83 -1.60 -4.59 -1.22
C ASP A 83 -0.67 -3.46 -1.67
N LEU A 84 0.58 -3.46 -1.17
CA LEU A 84 1.59 -2.49 -1.60
C LEU A 84 1.93 -2.67 -3.08
N VAL A 85 2.28 -3.89 -3.52
CA VAL A 85 2.63 -4.20 -4.92
C VAL A 85 1.49 -3.85 -5.87
N GLN A 86 0.26 -4.24 -5.55
CA GLN A 86 -0.92 -3.92 -6.36
C GLN A 86 -1.08 -2.41 -6.52
N SER A 87 -0.99 -1.66 -5.41
CA SER A 87 -1.13 -0.20 -5.46
C SER A 87 0.02 0.49 -6.21
N LEU A 88 1.24 -0.06 -6.17
CA LEU A 88 2.37 0.46 -6.96
C LEU A 88 2.15 0.25 -8.46
N GLN A 89 1.58 -0.89 -8.86
CA GLN A 89 1.22 -1.15 -10.26
C GLN A 89 0.15 -0.17 -10.75
N ASP A 90 -0.91 0.04 -9.96
CA ASP A 90 -1.98 0.99 -10.29
C ASP A 90 -1.44 2.41 -10.42
N LEU A 91 -0.68 2.88 -9.43
CA LEU A 91 -0.06 4.22 -9.46
C LEU A 91 0.90 4.37 -10.64
N GLY A 92 1.68 3.34 -10.96
CA GLY A 92 2.54 3.31 -12.14
C GLY A 92 1.77 3.44 -13.45
N HIS A 93 0.60 2.81 -13.55
CA HIS A 93 -0.29 2.96 -14.71
C HIS A 93 -0.84 4.39 -14.83
N PHE A 94 -1.09 5.05 -13.71
CA PHE A 94 -1.54 6.44 -13.67
C PHE A 94 -0.42 7.47 -13.87
N GLY A 95 0.84 7.05 -13.84
CA GLY A 95 2.00 7.94 -13.91
C GLY A 95 2.29 8.65 -12.59
N VAL A 96 1.81 8.12 -11.46
CA VAL A 96 1.96 8.71 -10.12
C VAL A 96 2.99 7.92 -9.33
N SER A 97 3.89 8.64 -8.63
CA SER A 97 4.93 8.02 -7.81
C SER A 97 4.53 7.90 -6.34
N LEU A 98 4.79 6.76 -5.71
CA LEU A 98 4.72 6.62 -4.24
C LEU A 98 6.11 6.82 -3.65
N VAL A 99 6.31 7.90 -2.89
CA VAL A 99 7.62 8.29 -2.34
C VAL A 99 7.59 8.19 -0.82
N ALA A 100 8.48 7.35 -0.27
CA ALA A 100 8.70 7.27 1.17
C ALA A 100 9.85 8.17 1.61
N GLN A 101 9.64 8.98 2.65
CA GLN A 101 10.70 9.80 3.25
C GLN A 101 11.77 8.94 3.94
N THR A 102 11.36 7.85 4.58
CA THR A 102 12.21 6.95 5.35
C THR A 102 12.02 5.50 4.92
N GLY A 103 13.09 4.69 5.02
CA GLY A 103 13.12 3.32 4.53
C GLY A 103 13.56 3.21 3.07
N LEU A 104 13.28 2.07 2.43
CA LEU A 104 13.58 1.87 1.01
C LEU A 104 12.74 2.81 0.15
N GLN A 105 13.42 3.67 -0.62
CA GLN A 105 12.79 4.52 -1.62
C GLN A 105 12.64 3.73 -2.93
N PHE A 106 11.41 3.59 -3.42
CA PHE A 106 11.12 3.00 -4.72
C PHE A 106 10.82 4.11 -5.71
N ASP A 107 11.85 4.79 -6.17
CA ASP A 107 11.67 5.70 -7.30
C ASP A 107 11.52 4.87 -8.58
N LEU A 108 10.26 4.61 -8.97
CA LEU A 108 9.91 3.86 -10.18
C LEU A 108 10.33 4.57 -11.48
N SER A 109 10.77 5.83 -11.42
CA SER A 109 11.40 6.51 -12.56
C SER A 109 12.84 6.03 -12.79
N THR A 110 13.49 5.42 -11.79
CA THR A 110 14.87 4.92 -11.86
C THR A 110 14.94 3.44 -12.21
N SER A 111 16.02 3.02 -12.88
CA SER A 111 16.26 1.60 -13.19
C SER A 111 16.36 0.72 -11.94
N GLN A 112 16.90 1.27 -10.85
CA GLN A 112 17.02 0.57 -9.56
C GLN A 112 15.67 0.39 -8.88
N GLY A 113 14.81 1.42 -8.88
CA GLY A 113 13.45 1.32 -8.35
C GLY A 113 12.58 0.35 -9.14
N LYS A 114 12.71 0.34 -10.48
CA LYS A 114 12.04 -0.67 -11.34
C LYS A 114 12.49 -2.09 -11.01
N LEU A 115 13.80 -2.34 -10.86
CA LEU A 115 14.33 -3.65 -10.47
C LEU A 115 13.78 -4.11 -9.11
N MET A 116 13.81 -3.23 -8.10
CA MET A 116 13.34 -3.59 -6.77
C MET A 116 11.83 -3.86 -6.75
N ALA A 117 11.05 -3.10 -7.53
CA ALA A 117 9.63 -3.38 -7.74
C ALA A 117 9.39 -4.75 -8.39
N SER A 118 10.18 -5.12 -9.40
CA SER A 118 10.12 -6.45 -10.02
C SER A 118 10.46 -7.57 -9.05
N VAL A 119 11.50 -7.39 -8.21
CA VAL A 119 11.89 -8.38 -7.18
C VAL A 119 10.79 -8.53 -6.13
N MET A 120 10.20 -7.43 -5.66
CA MET A 120 9.09 -7.45 -4.71
C MET A 120 7.84 -8.11 -5.30
N SER A 121 7.57 -7.88 -6.59
CA SER A 121 6.49 -8.54 -7.32
C SER A 121 6.71 -10.05 -7.41
N ALA A 122 7.92 -10.48 -7.77
CA ALA A 122 8.28 -11.90 -7.83
C ALA A 122 8.20 -12.58 -6.46
N LEU A 123 8.61 -11.90 -5.39
CA LEU A 123 8.47 -12.40 -4.02
C LEU A 123 7.00 -12.55 -3.61
N ALA A 124 6.14 -11.59 -3.98
CA ALA A 124 4.72 -11.66 -3.69
C ALA A 124 4.02 -12.82 -4.43
N GLU A 125 4.37 -13.06 -5.69
CA GLU A 125 3.90 -14.23 -6.46
C GLU A 125 4.34 -15.54 -5.79
N PHE A 126 5.62 -15.62 -5.42
CA PHE A 126 6.19 -16.80 -4.76
C PHE A 126 5.49 -17.13 -3.42
N GLU A 127 5.25 -16.12 -2.57
CA GLU A 127 4.49 -16.32 -1.32
C GLU A 127 3.05 -16.79 -1.58
N GLY A 128 2.41 -16.26 -2.62
CA GLY A 128 1.08 -16.68 -3.06
C GLY A 128 1.04 -18.14 -3.49
N ASP A 129 2.04 -18.58 -4.24
CA ASP A 129 2.16 -19.97 -4.69
C ASP A 129 2.43 -20.92 -3.53
N LEU A 130 3.32 -20.57 -2.60
CA LEU A 130 3.53 -21.36 -1.37
C LEU A 130 2.25 -21.50 -0.53
N LEU A 131 1.45 -20.44 -0.44
CA LEU A 131 0.17 -20.49 0.27
C LEU A 131 -0.82 -21.43 -0.43
N ARG A 132 -0.94 -21.35 -1.76
CA ARG A 132 -1.79 -22.24 -2.57
C ARG A 132 -1.39 -23.70 -2.40
N GLU A 133 -0.09 -23.99 -2.45
CA GLU A 133 0.44 -25.35 -2.23
C GLU A 133 0.05 -25.88 -0.84
N ARG A 134 0.23 -25.04 0.19
CA ARG A 134 -0.11 -25.41 1.57
C ARG A 134 -1.60 -25.67 1.74
N VAL A 135 -2.46 -24.84 1.14
CA VAL A 135 -3.92 -25.05 1.15
C VAL A 135 -4.28 -26.35 0.43
N ARG A 136 -3.73 -26.58 -0.77
CA ARG A 136 -4.00 -27.80 -1.55
C ARG A 136 -3.58 -29.06 -0.80
N SER A 137 -2.40 -29.03 -0.17
CA SER A 137 -1.91 -30.13 0.68
C SER A 137 -2.81 -30.36 1.90
N GLY A 138 -3.23 -29.29 2.58
CA GLY A 138 -4.15 -29.36 3.71
C GLY A 138 -5.51 -29.94 3.33
N VAL A 139 -6.07 -29.53 2.19
CA VAL A 139 -7.33 -30.07 1.64
C VAL A 139 -7.18 -31.56 1.32
N ALA A 140 -6.12 -31.95 0.62
CA ALA A 140 -5.86 -33.36 0.28
C ALA A 140 -5.74 -34.23 1.54
N ALA A 141 -5.00 -33.77 2.55
CA ALA A 141 -4.85 -34.49 3.82
C ALA A 141 -6.18 -34.61 4.59
N ALA A 142 -7.02 -33.58 4.57
CA ALA A 142 -8.34 -33.62 5.21
C ALA A 142 -9.34 -34.49 4.42
N GLN A 143 -9.29 -34.50 3.08
CA GLN A 143 -10.03 -35.46 2.25
C GLN A 143 -9.63 -36.91 2.56
N ALA A 144 -8.32 -37.19 2.67
CA ALA A 144 -7.82 -38.51 3.05
C ALA A 144 -8.27 -38.95 4.46
N ARG A 145 -8.48 -37.99 5.38
CA ARG A 145 -9.09 -38.22 6.70
C ARG A 145 -10.62 -38.31 6.68
N GLY A 146 -11.26 -38.25 5.51
CA GLY A 146 -12.72 -38.35 5.37
C GLY A 146 -13.49 -37.09 5.76
N VAL A 147 -12.83 -35.93 5.85
CA VAL A 147 -13.51 -34.66 6.15
C VAL A 147 -14.42 -34.28 4.98
N VAL A 148 -15.72 -34.15 5.26
CA VAL A 148 -16.70 -33.65 4.29
C VAL A 148 -16.64 -32.13 4.26
N PHE A 149 -16.23 -31.58 3.11
CA PHE A 149 -16.18 -30.15 2.87
C PHE A 149 -17.54 -29.64 2.35
N GLY A 150 -17.88 -28.40 2.69
CA GLY A 150 -19.16 -27.78 2.33
C GLY A 150 -20.19 -27.78 3.44
N ARG A 151 -21.37 -27.21 3.16
CA ARG A 151 -22.46 -27.07 4.14
C ARG A 151 -23.09 -28.42 4.44
N ARG A 152 -23.19 -28.79 5.72
CA ARG A 152 -23.88 -30.01 6.14
C ARG A 152 -25.39 -29.88 5.88
N PRO A 153 -26.07 -30.94 5.41
CA PRO A 153 -27.53 -30.91 5.24
C PRO A 153 -28.20 -30.63 6.58
N GLY A 154 -29.06 -29.61 6.66
CA GLY A 154 -29.94 -29.37 7.82
C GLY A 154 -29.58 -28.25 8.80
N GLN A 155 -28.47 -27.53 8.65
CA GLN A 155 -28.25 -26.29 9.43
C GLN A 155 -29.00 -25.11 8.79
N ARG A 156 -29.99 -24.55 9.50
CA ARG A 156 -30.65 -23.28 9.19
C ARG A 156 -29.81 -22.11 9.65
#